data_AF-A0A2M7GY29-F1
#
_entry.id   AF-A0A2M7GY29-F1
#
_cell.length_a   1.000
_cell.length_b   1.000
_cell.length_c   1.000
_cell.angle_alpha   90.00
_cell.angle_beta   90.00
_cell.angle_gamma   90.00
#
_symmetry.space_group_name_H-M   'P 1'
#
loop_
_entity.id
_entity.type
_entity.pdbx_description
1 polymer ?
#
loop_
_entity_poly.entity_id
_entity_poly.type
_entity_poly.pdbx_seq_one_letter_code
_entity_poly.pdbx_strand_id
1 'polypeptide(L)'
;MPDEYSPQDKTGLGTDTKDTEAPSKAGAEGGEQAPNFRDSFLKDTDLYDNPSLSTFTDPVALAKAFVETKALVGKKGLILPTEKDPPEKWDEFYKALGRPETPDGYEIVKPEGLPKEMPYSEERVGDFKILAHKIGLSPTQVKELVNWQTAEAAKEFSAFQGQFVQVDGLGLVPKQWIEDHNKAVDTFKSELGDKYEMLMKKVAIAVM
;
A
#
# COMPACT_ATOMS: atom_id res chain seq x y z
N MET A 1 30.11 -19.36 -40.28
CA MET A 1 30.62 -18.20 -39.55
C MET A 1 30.05 -18.23 -38.14
N PRO A 2 30.84 -18.70 -37.17
CA PRO A 2 30.63 -18.41 -35.76
C PRO A 2 31.83 -17.63 -35.20
N ASP A 3 31.60 -16.45 -34.64
CA ASP A 3 32.54 -15.79 -33.72
C ASP A 3 31.85 -15.85 -32.35
N GLU A 4 32.17 -16.76 -31.42
CA GLU A 4 33.41 -16.90 -30.63
C GLU A 4 33.90 -15.55 -30.08
N TYR A 5 33.75 -15.33 -28.76
CA TYR A 5 34.91 -15.09 -27.89
C TYR A 5 34.56 -15.09 -26.40
N SER A 6 35.15 -16.05 -25.71
CA SER A 6 35.66 -16.05 -24.32
C SER A 6 36.90 -16.97 -24.37
N PRO A 7 37.92 -16.96 -23.47
CA PRO A 7 38.00 -16.36 -22.13
C PRO A 7 39.40 -15.78 -21.70
N GLN A 8 39.43 -15.17 -20.50
CA GLN A 8 40.48 -15.18 -19.46
C GLN A 8 41.91 -14.59 -19.66
N ASP A 9 42.14 -13.49 -18.93
CA ASP A 9 43.08 -13.34 -17.79
C ASP A 9 44.44 -12.60 -17.96
N LYS A 10 44.73 -11.77 -16.93
CA LYS A 10 46.04 -11.29 -16.39
C LYS A 10 46.59 -9.87 -16.68
N THR A 11 46.65 -9.13 -15.55
CA THR A 11 47.76 -8.31 -14.99
C THR A 11 48.02 -6.88 -15.50
N GLY A 12 48.10 -5.93 -14.55
CA GLY A 12 48.84 -4.67 -14.74
C GLY A 12 48.46 -3.51 -13.82
N LEU A 13 49.26 -3.32 -12.75
CA LEU A 13 49.28 -2.27 -11.72
C LEU A 13 49.47 -0.83 -12.27
N GLY A 14 48.98 0.20 -11.58
CA GLY A 14 49.39 1.60 -11.82
C GLY A 14 48.67 2.63 -10.95
N THR A 15 49.33 3.03 -9.86
CA THR A 15 48.96 4.06 -8.88
C THR A 15 49.06 5.48 -9.43
N ASP A 16 48.17 6.39 -9.04
CA ASP A 16 48.54 7.78 -8.72
C ASP A 16 47.49 8.42 -7.80
N THR A 17 47.93 8.71 -6.58
CA THR A 17 47.21 9.50 -5.58
C THR A 17 48.04 10.76 -5.36
N LYS A 18 47.45 11.95 -5.46
CA LYS A 18 48.02 13.16 -4.83
C LYS A 18 46.94 14.20 -4.50
N ASP A 19 46.61 14.20 -3.21
CA ASP A 19 46.35 15.31 -2.27
C ASP A 19 45.66 16.61 -2.73
N THR A 20 44.61 17.01 -1.98
CA THR A 20 44.61 18.26 -1.18
C THR A 20 43.56 18.20 -0.05
N GLU A 21 44.08 18.17 1.17
CA GLU A 21 43.60 18.69 2.48
C GLU A 21 42.18 18.47 3.01
N ALA A 22 42.11 17.72 4.13
CA ALA A 22 41.22 17.99 5.26
C ALA A 22 42.09 18.25 6.52
N PRO A 23 41.68 19.14 7.43
CA PRO A 23 42.59 19.81 8.36
C PRO A 23 43.06 18.93 9.51
N SER A 24 44.32 19.19 9.88
CA SER A 24 45.06 18.60 10.99
C SER A 24 44.64 19.15 12.36
N LYS A 25 44.31 18.21 13.26
CA LYS A 25 44.78 18.02 14.64
C LYS A 25 44.77 19.21 15.63
N ALA A 26 44.03 18.99 16.73
CA ALA A 26 44.43 19.31 18.11
C ALA A 26 43.91 18.15 18.98
N GLY A 27 44.63 17.49 19.87
CA GLY A 27 45.96 17.65 20.45
C GLY A 27 45.89 17.04 21.86
N ALA A 28 46.59 15.93 22.09
CA ALA A 28 47.05 15.48 23.41
C ALA A 28 48.08 14.35 23.21
N GLU A 29 49.35 14.68 23.43
CA GLU A 29 50.45 13.74 23.61
C GLU A 29 50.49 13.25 25.05
N GLY A 30 50.96 12.01 25.25
CA GLY A 30 51.51 11.55 26.53
C GLY A 30 50.54 10.77 27.42
N GLY A 31 50.41 9.48 27.16
CA GLY A 31 49.77 8.53 28.05
C GLY A 31 49.83 7.14 27.45
N GLU A 32 50.42 6.19 28.18
CA GLU A 32 50.43 4.75 27.93
C GLU A 32 49.13 4.32 27.23
N GLN A 33 49.25 3.70 26.04
CA GLN A 33 48.12 3.36 25.19
C GLN A 33 47.10 2.57 26.02
N ALA A 34 46.02 3.25 26.42
CA ALA A 34 44.94 2.64 27.17
C ALA A 34 44.49 1.41 26.37
N PRO A 35 44.31 0.26 27.02
CA PRO A 35 44.10 -0.98 26.30
C PRO A 35 42.85 -0.83 25.43
N ASN A 36 42.94 -1.27 24.18
CA ASN A 36 41.86 -1.16 23.20
C ASN A 36 40.57 -1.66 23.84
N PHE A 37 39.50 -0.86 23.81
CA PHE A 37 38.21 -1.20 24.41
C PHE A 37 37.74 -2.59 24.00
N ARG A 38 37.91 -2.94 22.72
CA ARG A 38 37.51 -4.23 22.16
C ARG A 38 38.29 -5.38 22.81
N ASP A 39 39.60 -5.22 22.98
CA ASP A 39 40.47 -6.23 23.59
C ASP A 39 40.30 -6.32 25.11
N SER A 40 39.85 -5.23 25.75
CA SER A 40 39.73 -5.13 27.21
C SER A 40 38.36 -5.56 27.73
N PHE A 41 37.30 -5.33 26.96
CA PHE A 41 35.92 -5.55 27.40
C PHE A 41 35.17 -6.61 26.59
N LEU A 42 35.53 -6.81 25.31
CA LEU A 42 34.77 -7.70 24.44
C LEU A 42 35.45 -9.05 24.22
N LYS A 43 36.74 -9.20 24.54
CA LYS A 43 37.57 -10.37 24.21
C LYS A 43 36.99 -11.73 24.60
N ASP A 44 36.31 -11.80 25.73
CA ASP A 44 35.69 -13.04 26.24
C ASP A 44 34.17 -13.09 25.98
N THR A 45 33.67 -12.24 25.10
CA THR A 45 32.25 -12.15 24.72
C THR A 45 32.02 -12.61 23.29
N ASP A 46 30.81 -13.08 23.00
CA ASP A 46 30.32 -13.39 21.65
C ASP A 46 30.25 -12.16 20.73
N LEU A 47 30.31 -10.96 21.32
CA LEU A 47 30.33 -9.69 20.61
C LEU A 47 31.72 -9.30 20.09
N TYR A 48 32.78 -10.02 20.50
CA TYR A 48 34.15 -9.72 20.05
C TYR A 48 34.27 -9.77 18.54
N ASP A 49 33.67 -10.76 17.88
CA ASP A 49 33.78 -10.93 16.43
C ASP A 49 32.76 -10.10 15.63
N ASN A 50 31.91 -9.32 16.31
CA ASN A 50 30.86 -8.56 15.62
C ASN A 50 31.49 -7.46 14.73
N PRO A 51 31.21 -7.46 13.41
CA PRO A 51 31.76 -6.47 12.48
C PRO A 51 31.37 -5.03 12.84
N SER A 52 30.15 -4.83 13.37
CA SER A 52 29.63 -3.51 13.74
C SER A 52 30.35 -2.89 14.93
N LEU A 53 31.08 -3.71 15.70
CA LEU A 53 31.84 -3.28 16.87
C LEU A 53 33.34 -3.14 16.58
N SER A 54 33.78 -3.46 15.35
CA SER A 54 35.20 -3.44 14.96
C SER A 54 35.76 -2.05 14.75
N THR A 55 34.86 -1.07 14.52
CA THR A 55 35.18 0.33 14.29
C THR A 55 35.25 1.16 15.57
N PHE A 56 34.84 0.60 16.72
CA PHE A 56 34.83 1.31 18.01
C PHE A 56 36.03 0.88 18.87
N THR A 57 36.98 1.80 19.03
CA THR A 57 38.18 1.62 19.86
C THR A 57 38.06 2.29 21.24
N ASP A 58 37.04 3.14 21.44
CA ASP A 58 36.79 3.92 22.65
C ASP A 58 35.32 3.76 23.11
N PRO A 59 35.06 3.47 24.40
CA PRO A 59 33.71 3.43 24.96
C PRO A 59 32.89 4.72 24.75
N VAL A 60 33.53 5.90 24.69
CA VAL A 60 32.83 7.17 24.42
C VAL A 60 32.29 7.20 22.99
N ALA A 61 33.06 6.70 22.02
CA ALA A 61 32.62 6.59 20.63
C ALA A 61 31.43 5.61 20.49
N LEU A 62 31.46 4.50 21.23
CA LEU A 62 30.33 3.55 21.28
C LEU A 62 29.08 4.19 21.89
N ALA A 63 29.21 4.90 23.01
CA ALA A 63 28.09 5.59 23.66
C ALA A 63 27.46 6.64 22.72
N LYS A 64 28.29 7.41 22.00
CA LYS A 64 27.82 8.37 21.00
C LYS A 64 27.08 7.69 19.84
N ALA A 65 27.66 6.63 19.28
CA ALA A 65 27.02 5.87 18.20
C ALA A 65 25.71 5.19 18.65
N PHE A 66 25.62 4.74 19.90
CA PHE A 66 24.39 4.19 20.47
C PHE A 66 23.30 5.26 20.61
N VAL A 67 23.64 6.46 21.09
CA VAL A 67 22.71 7.59 21.17
C VAL A 67 22.25 8.03 19.79
N GLU A 68 23.17 8.14 18.81
CA GLU A 68 22.84 8.45 17.42
C GLU A 68 21.96 7.37 16.78
N THR A 69 22.26 6.09 17.00
CA THR A 69 21.45 4.98 16.50
C THR A 69 20.06 4.97 17.11
N LYS A 70 19.92 5.19 18.43
CA LYS A 70 18.62 5.34 19.08
C LYS A 70 17.82 6.53 18.54
N ALA A 71 18.49 7.65 18.28
CA ALA A 71 17.87 8.81 17.64
C ALA A 71 17.44 8.53 16.19
N LEU A 72 18.19 7.70 15.46
CA LEU A 72 17.86 7.28 14.09
C LEU A 72 16.72 6.27 14.05
N VAL A 73 16.67 5.32 14.97
CA VAL A 73 15.58 4.34 15.10
C VAL A 73 14.24 5.07 15.28
N GLY A 74 14.21 6.16 16.06
CA GLY A 74 13.01 7.00 16.20
C GLY A 74 12.72 7.95 15.03
N LYS A 75 13.68 8.22 14.12
CA LYS A 75 13.53 9.17 13.00
C LYS A 75 13.29 8.50 11.64
N LYS A 76 13.78 7.28 11.43
CA LYS A 76 13.66 6.54 10.16
C LYS A 76 12.81 5.27 10.28
N GLY A 77 12.64 4.75 11.49
CA GLY A 77 11.88 3.53 11.74
C GLY A 77 10.40 3.83 11.86
N LEU A 78 9.59 3.12 11.08
CA LEU A 78 8.15 3.05 11.29
C LEU A 78 7.93 2.12 12.49
N ILE A 79 7.47 2.65 13.62
CA ILE A 79 7.22 1.84 14.83
C ILE A 79 5.93 1.07 14.59
N LEU A 80 6.01 -0.26 14.50
CA LEU A 80 4.81 -1.09 14.36
C LEU A 80 4.04 -1.10 15.68
N PRO A 81 2.78 -0.64 15.71
CA PRO A 81 1.91 -0.79 16.86
C PRO A 81 1.51 -2.26 17.04
N THR A 82 1.16 -2.61 18.26
CA THR A 82 0.64 -3.91 18.68
C THR A 82 -0.85 -3.80 19.00
N GLU A 83 -1.53 -4.94 19.14
CA GLU A 83 -2.97 -4.97 19.49
C GLU A 83 -3.29 -4.36 20.86
N LYS A 84 -2.29 -4.23 21.74
CA LYS A 84 -2.42 -3.63 23.07
C LYS A 84 -2.16 -2.12 23.06
N ASP A 85 -1.63 -1.60 21.96
CA ASP A 85 -1.33 -0.18 21.84
C ASP A 85 -2.61 0.63 21.64
N PRO A 86 -2.62 1.88 22.13
CA PRO A 86 -3.79 2.72 22.02
C PRO A 86 -4.01 3.19 20.57
N PRO A 87 -5.24 3.58 20.17
CA PRO A 87 -5.58 3.96 18.81
C PRO A 87 -4.68 5.05 18.21
N GLU A 88 -4.17 5.95 19.04
CA GLU A 88 -3.28 7.04 18.62
C GLU A 88 -1.98 6.53 18.01
N LYS A 89 -1.46 5.38 18.49
CA LYS A 89 -0.27 4.74 17.91
C LYS A 89 -0.55 4.14 16.53
N TRP A 90 -1.76 3.62 16.34
CA TRP A 90 -2.22 3.18 15.02
C TRP A 90 -2.40 4.36 14.07
N ASP A 91 -2.90 5.49 14.55
CA ASP A 91 -3.03 6.70 13.73
C ASP A 91 -1.69 7.26 13.26
N GLU A 92 -0.67 7.28 14.13
CA GLU A 92 0.71 7.63 13.77
C GLU A 92 1.26 6.68 12.69
N PHE A 93 1.04 5.38 12.88
CA PHE A 93 1.45 4.34 11.93
C PHE A 93 0.78 4.50 10.56
N TYR A 94 -0.54 4.67 10.52
CA TYR A 94 -1.29 4.86 9.29
C TYR A 94 -0.91 6.17 8.58
N LYS A 95 -0.67 7.26 9.33
CA LYS A 95 -0.17 8.52 8.77
C LYS A 95 1.21 8.32 8.13
N ALA A 96 2.10 7.56 8.76
CA ALA A 96 3.41 7.22 8.21
C ALA A 96 3.32 6.35 6.93
N LEU A 97 2.29 5.52 6.80
CA LEU A 97 2.00 4.76 5.58
C LEU A 97 1.35 5.60 4.46
N GLY A 98 1.01 6.87 4.74
CA GLY A 98 0.39 7.77 3.77
C GLY A 98 -1.14 7.74 3.74
N ARG A 99 -1.80 7.25 4.80
CA ARG A 99 -3.26 7.42 4.96
C ARG A 99 -3.60 8.93 4.94
N PRO A 100 -4.64 9.36 4.21
CA PRO A 100 -5.14 10.75 4.29
C PRO A 100 -5.58 11.15 5.69
N GLU A 101 -5.62 12.45 5.96
CA GLU A 101 -6.08 12.96 7.27
C GLU A 101 -7.58 12.68 7.49
N THR A 102 -8.38 12.71 6.42
CA THR A 102 -9.83 12.46 6.45
C THR A 102 -10.23 11.42 5.40
N PRO A 103 -11.38 10.73 5.59
CA PRO A 103 -11.95 9.85 4.56
C PRO A 103 -12.14 10.52 3.20
N ASP A 104 -12.46 11.81 3.18
CA ASP A 104 -12.69 12.55 1.93
C ASP A 104 -11.42 12.73 1.08
N GLY A 105 -10.23 12.56 1.68
CA GLY A 105 -8.95 12.64 0.98
C GLY A 105 -8.69 11.51 -0.01
N TYR A 106 -9.56 10.50 -0.10
CA TYR A 106 -9.49 9.50 -1.16
C TYR A 106 -10.17 9.99 -2.44
N GLU A 107 -9.36 10.14 -3.50
CA GLU A 107 -9.80 10.47 -4.85
C GLU A 107 -10.35 9.23 -5.58
N ILE A 108 -11.54 8.79 -5.17
CA ILE A 108 -12.27 7.73 -5.85
C ILE A 108 -13.14 8.36 -6.92
N VAL A 109 -12.70 8.27 -8.17
CA VAL A 109 -13.47 8.69 -9.35
C VAL A 109 -14.17 7.49 -9.98
N LYS A 110 -15.38 7.69 -10.51
CA LYS A 110 -16.07 6.68 -11.31
C LYS A 110 -15.21 6.36 -12.54
N PRO A 111 -14.78 5.10 -12.75
CA PRO A 111 -13.95 4.77 -13.91
C PRO A 111 -14.68 5.05 -15.23
N GLU A 112 -13.95 5.61 -16.18
CA GLU A 112 -14.44 5.84 -17.54
C GLU A 112 -14.65 4.49 -18.24
N GLY A 113 -15.81 4.31 -18.87
CA GLY A 113 -16.15 3.06 -19.58
C GLY A 113 -17.09 2.11 -18.84
N LEU A 114 -17.55 2.45 -17.65
CA LEU A 114 -18.64 1.71 -17.01
C LEU A 114 -19.95 1.84 -17.82
N PRO A 115 -20.68 0.73 -18.08
CA PRO A 115 -22.00 0.78 -18.69
C PRO A 115 -22.91 1.75 -17.95
N LYS A 116 -23.69 2.57 -18.68
CA LYS A 116 -24.59 3.57 -18.08
C LYS A 116 -25.66 2.93 -17.20
N GLU A 117 -26.06 1.69 -17.50
CA GLU A 117 -27.03 0.94 -16.72
C GLU A 117 -26.44 0.32 -15.45
N MET A 118 -25.11 0.34 -15.28
CA MET A 118 -24.50 -0.18 -14.06
C MET A 118 -24.80 0.78 -12.89
N PRO A 119 -25.42 0.28 -11.81
CA PRO A 119 -25.69 1.09 -10.63
C PRO A 119 -24.36 1.53 -10.00
N TYR A 120 -24.17 2.84 -9.91
CA TYR A 120 -23.08 3.47 -9.17
C TYR A 120 -23.68 4.24 -8.01
N SER A 121 -23.34 3.87 -6.78
CA SER A 121 -23.84 4.50 -5.57
C SER A 121 -22.74 5.34 -4.93
N GLU A 122 -22.95 6.65 -4.86
CA GLU A 122 -22.06 7.57 -4.16
C GLU A 122 -22.05 7.31 -2.64
N GLU A 123 -23.16 6.82 -2.07
CA GLU A 123 -23.25 6.43 -0.66
C GLU A 123 -22.27 5.28 -0.35
N ARG A 124 -22.27 4.23 -1.17
CA ARG A 124 -21.34 3.10 -1.03
C ARG A 124 -19.88 3.54 -1.15
N VAL A 125 -19.61 4.50 -2.03
CA VAL A 125 -18.26 5.09 -2.16
C VAL A 125 -17.90 5.84 -0.88
N GLY A 126 -18.82 6.60 -0.30
CA GLY A 126 -18.64 7.25 1.01
C GLY A 126 -18.33 6.27 2.13
N ASP A 127 -19.12 5.20 2.26
CA ASP A 127 -18.91 4.16 3.27
C ASP A 127 -17.55 3.45 3.10
N PHE A 128 -17.17 3.18 1.85
CA PHE A 128 -15.87 2.61 1.55
C PHE A 128 -14.71 3.55 1.93
N LYS A 129 -14.84 4.86 1.70
CA LYS A 129 -13.84 5.85 2.15
C LYS A 129 -13.69 5.85 3.67
N ILE A 130 -14.80 5.77 4.41
CA ILE A 130 -14.79 5.68 5.88
C ILE A 130 -14.07 4.41 6.34
N LEU A 131 -14.38 3.26 5.72
CA LEU A 131 -13.73 1.99 6.03
C LEU A 131 -12.23 2.03 5.71
N ALA A 132 -11.86 2.54 4.53
CA ALA A 132 -10.48 2.66 4.08
C ALA A 132 -9.65 3.52 5.05
N HIS A 133 -10.21 4.63 5.52
CA HIS A 133 -9.57 5.49 6.51
C HIS A 133 -9.41 4.78 7.86
N LYS A 134 -10.46 4.09 8.32
CA LYS A 134 -10.47 3.34 9.58
C LYS A 134 -9.39 2.25 9.62
N ILE A 135 -9.17 1.55 8.51
CA ILE A 135 -8.20 0.45 8.44
C ILE A 135 -6.80 0.88 7.97
N GLY A 136 -6.60 2.17 7.67
CA GLY A 136 -5.26 2.66 7.36
C GLY A 136 -4.82 2.55 5.90
N LEU A 137 -5.73 2.38 4.94
CA LEU A 137 -5.32 2.20 3.54
C LEU A 137 -4.66 3.46 2.98
N SER A 138 -3.62 3.28 2.18
CA SER A 138 -3.04 4.37 1.39
C SER A 138 -3.90 4.69 0.16
N PRO A 139 -3.81 5.91 -0.40
CA PRO A 139 -4.54 6.29 -1.60
C PRO A 139 -4.27 5.36 -2.79
N THR A 140 -3.02 4.91 -2.94
CA THR A 140 -2.65 3.97 -4.01
C THR A 140 -3.34 2.63 -3.83
N GLN A 141 -3.39 2.08 -2.62
CA GLN A 141 -4.09 0.83 -2.33
C GLN A 141 -5.59 0.95 -2.64
N VAL A 142 -6.21 2.04 -2.18
CA VAL A 142 -7.62 2.35 -2.46
C VAL A 142 -7.89 2.41 -3.95
N LYS A 143 -7.05 3.11 -4.71
CA LYS A 143 -7.19 3.23 -6.16
C LYS A 143 -7.14 1.87 -6.86
N GLU A 144 -6.18 1.02 -6.53
CA GLU A 144 -6.06 -0.33 -7.12
C GLU A 144 -7.24 -1.22 -6.74
N LEU A 145 -7.71 -1.17 -5.49
CA LEU A 145 -8.89 -1.90 -5.01
C LEU A 145 -10.15 -1.51 -5.78
N VAL A 146 -10.39 -0.20 -5.94
CA VAL A 146 -11.55 0.31 -6.70
C VAL A 146 -11.45 -0.09 -8.17
N ASN A 147 -10.27 0.01 -8.78
CA ASN A 147 -10.07 -0.39 -10.18
C ASN A 147 -10.38 -1.87 -10.38
N TRP A 148 -9.84 -2.74 -9.53
CA TRP A 148 -10.11 -4.17 -9.56
C TRP A 148 -11.60 -4.47 -9.39
N GLN A 149 -12.23 -3.90 -8.35
CA GLN A 149 -13.66 -4.11 -8.08
C GLN A 149 -14.52 -3.66 -9.26
N THR A 150 -14.18 -2.52 -9.86
CA THR A 150 -14.93 -1.98 -10.99
C THR A 150 -14.79 -2.87 -12.22
N ALA A 151 -13.58 -3.39 -12.47
CA ALA A 151 -13.33 -4.31 -13.59
C ALA A 151 -14.10 -5.62 -13.43
N GLU A 152 -14.14 -6.19 -12.22
CA GLU A 152 -14.93 -7.40 -11.94
C GLU A 152 -16.43 -7.14 -12.07
N ALA A 153 -16.94 -6.05 -11.49
CA ALA A 153 -18.34 -5.67 -11.64
C ALA A 153 -18.74 -5.49 -13.12
N ALA A 154 -17.86 -4.92 -13.95
CA ALA A 154 -18.11 -4.78 -15.39
C ALA A 154 -18.17 -6.13 -16.11
N LYS A 155 -17.30 -7.09 -15.76
CA LYS A 155 -17.33 -8.44 -16.31
C LYS A 155 -18.61 -9.18 -15.92
N GLU A 156 -18.97 -9.13 -14.64
CA GLU A 156 -20.20 -9.76 -14.13
C GLU A 156 -21.44 -9.16 -14.79
N PHE A 157 -21.50 -7.83 -14.89
CA PHE A 157 -22.61 -7.14 -15.57
C PHE A 157 -22.71 -7.55 -17.04
N SER A 158 -21.58 -7.59 -17.76
CA SER A 158 -21.56 -8.03 -19.16
C SER A 158 -21.95 -9.51 -19.32
N ALA A 159 -21.52 -10.38 -18.41
CA ALA A 159 -21.87 -11.80 -18.44
C ALA A 159 -23.37 -12.01 -18.17
N PHE A 160 -23.91 -11.29 -17.19
CA PHE A 160 -25.34 -11.30 -16.87
C PHE A 160 -26.17 -10.83 -18.07
N GLN A 161 -25.82 -9.69 -18.68
CA GLN A 161 -26.49 -9.19 -19.89
C GLN A 161 -26.38 -10.18 -21.07
N GLY A 162 -25.21 -10.78 -21.28
CA GLY A 162 -25.00 -11.79 -22.33
C GLY A 162 -25.87 -13.05 -22.15
N GLN A 163 -26.14 -13.45 -20.90
CA GLN A 163 -27.04 -14.56 -20.60
C GLN A 163 -28.50 -14.25 -20.96
N PHE A 164 -28.98 -13.03 -20.70
CA PHE A 164 -30.32 -12.60 -21.13
C PHE A 164 -30.45 -12.53 -22.65
N VAL A 165 -29.46 -11.95 -23.34
CA VAL A 165 -29.46 -11.90 -24.81
C VAL A 165 -29.48 -13.29 -25.44
N GLN A 166 -28.79 -14.28 -24.86
CA GLN A 166 -28.86 -15.66 -25.33
C GLN A 166 -30.24 -16.30 -25.11
N VAL A 167 -30.88 -16.04 -23.97
CA VAL A 167 -32.25 -16.54 -23.69
C VAL A 167 -33.26 -15.93 -24.66
N ASP A 168 -33.14 -14.63 -24.96
CA ASP A 168 -33.99 -13.94 -25.93
C ASP A 168 -33.74 -14.43 -27.37
N GLY A 169 -32.47 -14.62 -27.75
CA GLY A 169 -32.06 -15.05 -29.09
C GLY A 169 -32.43 -16.50 -29.45
N LEU A 170 -32.66 -17.36 -28.44
CA LEU A 170 -33.14 -18.72 -28.63
C LEU A 170 -34.66 -18.78 -28.90
N GLY A 171 -35.38 -17.65 -28.86
CA GLY A 171 -36.84 -17.60 -29.03
C GLY A 171 -37.61 -18.36 -27.94
N LEU A 172 -36.96 -18.67 -26.82
CA LEU A 172 -37.53 -19.42 -25.70
C LEU A 172 -38.52 -18.58 -24.90
N VAL A 173 -38.42 -17.26 -25.00
CA VAL A 173 -39.41 -16.34 -24.44
C VAL A 173 -40.41 -15.98 -25.53
N PRO A 174 -41.67 -16.44 -25.44
CA PRO A 174 -42.69 -16.09 -26.43
C PRO A 174 -42.91 -14.57 -26.45
N LYS A 175 -43.01 -13.96 -27.64
CA LYS A 175 -43.30 -12.51 -27.79
C LYS A 175 -44.52 -12.08 -26.99
N GLN A 176 -45.56 -12.92 -26.97
CA GLN A 176 -46.78 -12.69 -26.19
C GLN A 176 -46.49 -12.57 -24.69
N TRP A 177 -45.57 -13.38 -24.17
CA TRP A 177 -45.20 -13.35 -22.76
C TRP A 177 -44.44 -12.06 -22.42
N ILE A 178 -43.56 -11.57 -23.30
CA ILE A 178 -42.87 -10.28 -23.12
C ILE A 178 -43.87 -9.12 -23.12
N GLU A 179 -44.82 -9.15 -24.06
CA GLU A 179 -45.85 -8.12 -24.20
C GLU A 179 -46.80 -8.11 -23.00
N ASP A 180 -47.21 -9.30 -22.53
CA ASP A 180 -48.03 -9.47 -21.32
C ASP A 180 -47.26 -9.05 -20.06
N HIS A 181 -45.97 -9.38 -19.96
CA HIS A 181 -45.10 -8.97 -18.85
C HIS A 181 -44.97 -7.45 -18.80
N ASN A 182 -44.66 -6.80 -19.92
CA ASN A 182 -44.55 -5.34 -19.99
C ASN A 182 -45.87 -4.66 -19.62
N LYS A 183 -47.00 -5.17 -20.11
CA LYS A 183 -48.33 -4.66 -19.79
C LYS A 183 -48.68 -4.84 -18.31
N ALA A 184 -48.32 -5.98 -17.71
CA ALA A 184 -48.50 -6.23 -16.28
C ALA A 184 -47.63 -5.29 -15.43
N VAL A 185 -46.36 -5.09 -15.83
CA VAL A 185 -45.45 -4.14 -15.17
C VAL A 185 -45.96 -2.72 -15.26
N ASP A 186 -46.47 -2.28 -16.41
CA ASP A 186 -47.03 -0.93 -16.59
C ASP A 186 -48.33 -0.73 -15.79
N THR A 187 -49.18 -1.76 -15.74
CA THR A 187 -50.37 -1.76 -14.88
C THR A 187 -49.95 -1.62 -13.41
N PHE A 188 -49.00 -2.43 -12.95
CA PHE A 188 -48.50 -2.41 -11.59
C PHE A 188 -47.82 -1.07 -11.22
N LYS A 189 -47.07 -0.48 -12.15
CA LYS A 189 -46.50 0.87 -12.01
C LYS A 189 -47.59 1.94 -11.89
N SER A 190 -48.65 1.85 -12.71
CA SER A 190 -49.76 2.80 -12.66
C SER A 190 -50.60 2.67 -11.39
N GLU A 191 -50.77 1.45 -10.86
CA GLU A 191 -51.49 1.20 -9.60
C GLU A 191 -50.70 1.63 -8.37
N LEU A 192 -49.37 1.43 -8.39
CA LEU A 192 -48.52 1.78 -7.26
C LEU A 192 -48.05 3.24 -7.28
N GLY A 193 -48.03 3.91 -8.43
CA GLY A 193 -47.62 5.31 -8.56
C GLY A 193 -46.33 5.61 -7.77
N ASP A 194 -46.37 6.62 -6.91
CA ASP A 194 -45.24 7.05 -6.06
C ASP A 194 -44.69 5.96 -5.13
N LYS A 195 -45.48 4.94 -4.76
CA LYS A 195 -44.99 3.80 -3.95
C LYS A 195 -44.03 2.90 -4.73
N TYR A 196 -44.15 2.82 -6.05
CA TYR A 196 -43.25 2.02 -6.88
C TYR A 196 -41.82 2.57 -6.82
N GLU A 197 -41.65 3.89 -6.97
CA GLU A 197 -40.34 4.54 -6.84
C GLU A 197 -39.76 4.37 -5.43
N MET A 198 -40.59 4.45 -4.39
CA MET A 198 -40.15 4.28 -3.01
C MET A 198 -39.72 2.83 -2.71
N LEU A 199 -40.41 1.84 -3.28
CA LEU A 199 -40.06 0.42 -3.17
C LEU A 199 -38.78 0.10 -3.93
N MET A 200 -38.63 0.62 -5.15
CA MET A 200 -37.42 0.41 -5.95
C MET A 200 -36.19 1.06 -5.29
N LYS A 201 -36.33 2.25 -4.69
CA LYS A 201 -35.26 2.84 -3.87
C LYS A 201 -34.87 1.95 -2.67
N LYS A 202 -35.85 1.36 -1.97
CA LYS A 202 -35.58 0.46 -0.84
C LYS A 202 -34.92 -0.86 -1.26
N VAL A 203 -35.32 -1.43 -2.39
CA VAL A 203 -34.68 -2.65 -2.93
C VAL A 203 -33.26 -2.35 -3.39
N ALA A 204 -33.01 -1.20 -4.03
CA ALA A 204 -31.67 -0.76 -4.39
C ALA A 204 -30.76 -0.59 -3.16
N ILE A 205 -31.28 -0.10 -2.04
CA ILE A 205 -30.54 0.00 -0.77
C ILE A 205 -30.29 -1.38 -0.15
N ALA A 206 -31.25 -2.31 -0.22
CA ALA A 206 -31.15 -3.64 0.42
C ALA A 206 -30.26 -4.64 -0.33
N VAL A 207 -30.00 -4.42 -1.61
CA VAL A 207 -29.09 -5.22 -2.44
C VAL A 207 -27.68 -4.60 -2.48
N MET A 208 -27.50 -3.44 -1.83
CA MET A 208 -26.20 -2.80 -1.67
C MET A 208 -25.49 -3.15 -0.37
#